data_AF-A0A2S8BHS8-F1
#
_entry.id   AF-A0A2S8BHS8-F1
#
_cell.length_a   1.000
_cell.length_b   1.000
_cell.length_c   1.000
_cell.angle_alpha   90.00
_cell.angle_beta   90.00
_cell.angle_gamma   90.00
#
_symmetry.space_group_name_H-M   'P 1'
#
loop_
_entity.id
_entity.type
_entity.pdbx_description
1 polymer ?
#
loop_
_entity_poly.entity_id
_entity_poly.type
_entity_poly.pdbx_seq_one_letter_code
_entity_poly.pdbx_strand_id
1 'polypeptide(L)'
;MDGAVVDENDPVATDPALDLFNERNGPPYAPEFVAAYRAAQLARNHAITDWAQTELKRVRAAGFSDRPFTVMRTWADPRMVDPTLEPTKRQPNMCYAGVPVKANRSAHGIAAACTLRNWLGMWSLRTAQTRAEPHLARITCPALVINADGDTGVYPSDAQRIYDALASTDKTLCSIDSDHYFTTPGARSEQADTIAKWIAKRWR
;
A
#
# COMPACT_ATOMS: atom_id res chain seq x y z
N MET A 1 2.88 -6.49 0.40
CA MET A 1 3.51 -7.59 -0.38
C MET A 1 3.11 -8.91 0.21
N ASP A 2 3.15 -10.01 -0.54
CA ASP A 2 2.70 -11.31 -0.07
C ASP A 2 3.66 -11.92 0.97
N GLY A 3 3.16 -12.15 2.18
CA GLY A 3 3.91 -12.72 3.30
C GLY A 3 4.16 -14.23 3.16
N ALA A 4 3.50 -14.90 2.22
CA ALA A 4 3.64 -16.34 2.01
C ALA A 4 4.78 -16.72 1.03
N VAL A 5 5.48 -15.74 0.45
CA VAL A 5 6.64 -16.00 -0.42
C VAL A 5 7.82 -16.47 0.43
N VAL A 6 8.37 -17.64 0.09
CA VAL A 6 9.52 -18.23 0.80
C VAL A 6 10.81 -18.21 -0.02
N ASP A 7 10.72 -17.98 -1.33
CA ASP A 7 11.86 -17.81 -2.23
C ASP A 7 11.59 -16.63 -3.18
N GLU A 8 12.46 -15.63 -3.19
CA GLU A 8 12.34 -14.45 -4.05
C GLU A 8 12.72 -14.74 -5.51
N ASN A 9 13.17 -15.95 -5.86
CA ASN A 9 13.50 -16.36 -7.23
C ASN A 9 12.52 -17.41 -7.78
N ASP A 10 11.63 -17.95 -6.95
CA ASP A 10 10.58 -18.87 -7.39
C ASP A 10 9.19 -18.23 -7.16
N PRO A 11 8.46 -17.85 -8.23
CA PRO A 11 7.12 -17.26 -8.09
C PRO A 11 6.08 -18.19 -7.47
N VAL A 12 6.30 -19.51 -7.50
CA VAL A 12 5.32 -20.53 -7.09
C VAL A 12 5.53 -20.95 -5.63
N ALA A 13 6.78 -20.99 -5.16
CA ALA A 13 7.10 -21.39 -3.78
C ALA A 13 6.30 -20.56 -2.76
N THR A 14 5.52 -21.26 -1.93
CA THR A 14 4.53 -20.64 -1.04
C THR A 14 4.48 -21.37 0.29
N ASP A 15 4.48 -20.63 1.40
CA ASP A 15 4.13 -21.15 2.71
C ASP A 15 2.60 -21.31 2.82
N PRO A 16 2.05 -22.55 2.86
CA PRO A 16 0.62 -22.76 2.92
C PRO A 16 -0.03 -22.27 4.22
N ALA A 17 0.73 -22.10 5.30
CA ALA A 17 0.22 -21.58 6.58
C ALA A 17 0.03 -20.05 6.55
N LEU A 18 0.70 -19.36 5.63
CA LEU A 18 0.58 -17.92 5.42
C LEU A 18 -0.14 -17.57 4.12
N ASP A 19 -0.43 -18.53 3.24
CA ASP A 19 -1.09 -18.24 1.96
C ASP A 19 -2.48 -17.66 2.19
N LEU A 20 -2.62 -16.37 1.87
CA LEU A 20 -3.86 -15.60 1.96
C LEU A 20 -4.97 -16.21 1.08
N PHE A 21 -4.59 -16.87 -0.01
CA PHE A 21 -5.51 -17.44 -1.00
C PHE A 21 -5.77 -18.94 -0.81
N ASN A 22 -5.20 -19.54 0.21
CA ASN A 22 -5.52 -20.91 0.62
C ASN A 22 -6.85 -20.91 1.37
N GLU A 23 -7.81 -21.70 0.88
CA GLU A 23 -9.17 -21.79 1.45
C GLU A 23 -9.17 -22.18 2.94
N ARG A 24 -8.14 -22.93 3.40
CA ARG A 24 -8.00 -23.31 4.82
C ARG A 24 -7.77 -22.12 5.75
N ASN A 25 -7.19 -21.04 5.24
CA ASN A 25 -6.96 -19.81 5.99
C ASN A 25 -8.07 -18.78 5.77
N GLY A 26 -9.02 -19.04 4.85
CA GLY A 26 -9.86 -18.04 4.19
C GLY A 26 -10.67 -17.10 5.11
N PRO A 27 -11.19 -15.99 4.56
CA PRO A 27 -11.87 -14.97 5.35
C PRO A 27 -13.20 -15.46 5.97
N PRO A 28 -13.66 -14.87 7.09
CA PRO A 28 -12.96 -13.82 7.84
C PRO A 28 -11.69 -14.37 8.51
N TYR A 29 -10.57 -13.66 8.33
CA TYR A 29 -9.29 -14.12 8.83
C TYR A 29 -9.27 -14.00 10.35
N ALA A 30 -8.83 -15.06 11.02
CA ALA A 30 -8.66 -15.01 12.47
C ALA A 30 -7.59 -13.94 12.84
N PRO A 31 -7.77 -13.20 13.96
CA PRO A 31 -6.82 -12.15 14.35
C PRO A 31 -5.36 -12.62 14.45
N GLU A 32 -5.13 -13.84 14.92
CA GLU A 32 -3.83 -14.48 15.00
C GLU A 32 -3.20 -14.72 13.62
N PHE A 33 -4.00 -15.12 12.63
CA PHE A 33 -3.53 -15.26 11.25
C PHE A 33 -3.12 -13.90 10.70
N VAL A 34 -3.96 -12.86 10.88
CA VAL A 34 -3.64 -11.51 10.42
C VAL A 34 -2.34 -11.01 11.06
N ALA A 35 -2.16 -11.19 12.37
CA ALA A 35 -0.95 -10.79 13.08
C ALA A 35 0.29 -11.52 12.53
N ALA A 36 0.22 -12.84 12.36
CA ALA A 36 1.31 -13.63 11.80
C ALA A 36 1.63 -13.21 10.36
N TYR A 37 0.61 -13.00 9.54
CA TYR A 37 0.75 -12.58 8.14
C TYR A 37 1.41 -11.21 8.04
N ARG A 38 0.95 -10.21 8.81
CA ARG A 38 1.58 -8.87 8.85
C ARG A 38 3.04 -8.92 9.27
N ALA A 39 3.37 -9.76 10.25
CA ALA A 39 4.77 -9.98 10.66
C ALA A 39 5.61 -10.58 9.51
N ALA A 40 5.07 -11.55 8.77
CA ALA A 40 5.72 -12.13 7.60
C ALA A 40 5.91 -11.11 6.47
N GLN A 41 4.93 -10.24 6.20
CA GLN A 41 5.08 -9.14 5.23
C GLN A 41 6.26 -8.22 5.59
N LEU A 42 6.40 -7.88 6.87
CA LEU A 42 7.49 -7.05 7.37
C LEU A 42 8.84 -7.77 7.26
N ALA A 43 8.89 -9.04 7.70
CA ALA A 43 10.10 -9.87 7.63
C ALA A 43 10.60 -10.02 6.19
N ARG A 44 9.70 -10.25 5.24
CA ARG A 44 10.03 -10.32 3.81
C ARG A 44 10.61 -9.00 3.28
N ASN A 45 9.96 -7.87 3.58
CA ASN A 45 10.48 -6.55 3.16
C ASN A 45 11.89 -6.28 3.74
N HIS A 46 12.12 -6.67 5.00
CA HIS A 46 13.41 -6.58 5.66
C HIS A 46 14.46 -7.47 5.01
N ALA A 47 14.13 -8.72 4.69
CA ALA A 47 15.05 -9.64 4.02
C ALA A 47 15.49 -9.13 2.65
N ILE A 48 14.55 -8.65 1.82
CA ILE A 48 14.88 -8.03 0.52
C ILE A 48 15.75 -6.78 0.72
N THR A 49 15.48 -5.98 1.76
CA THR A 49 16.30 -4.80 2.08
C THR A 49 17.74 -5.20 2.46
N ASP A 50 17.94 -6.21 3.30
CA ASP A 50 19.27 -6.67 3.73
C ASP A 50 20.06 -7.24 2.55
N TRP A 51 19.39 -8.02 1.69
CA TRP A 51 19.96 -8.49 0.43
C TRP A 51 20.33 -7.32 -0.48
N ALA A 52 19.44 -6.34 -0.69
CA ALA A 52 19.67 -5.23 -1.59
C ALA A 52 20.84 -4.35 -1.14
N GLN A 53 21.01 -4.12 0.17
CA GLN A 53 22.17 -3.42 0.72
C GLN A 53 23.47 -4.18 0.49
N THR A 54 23.47 -5.48 0.72
CA THR A 54 24.64 -6.35 0.52
C THR A 54 25.03 -6.41 -0.96
N GLU A 55 24.04 -6.60 -1.82
CA GLU A 55 24.22 -6.69 -3.26
C GLU A 55 24.70 -5.36 -3.84
N LEU A 56 24.17 -4.23 -3.36
CA LEU A 56 24.59 -2.91 -3.84
C LEU A 56 26.07 -2.66 -3.54
N LYS A 57 26.56 -3.10 -2.37
CA LYS A 57 27.99 -3.03 -2.03
C LYS A 57 28.80 -3.92 -2.98
N ARG A 58 28.36 -5.16 -3.22
CA ARG A 58 29.04 -6.12 -4.09
C ARG A 58 29.17 -5.62 -5.52
N VAL A 59 28.08 -5.18 -6.14
CA VAL A 59 28.10 -4.73 -7.55
C VAL A 59 28.89 -3.43 -7.72
N ARG A 60 28.85 -2.51 -6.73
CA ARG A 60 29.68 -1.30 -6.73
C ARG A 60 31.17 -1.58 -6.61
N ALA A 61 31.57 -2.54 -5.78
CA ALA A 61 32.97 -2.96 -5.71
C ALA A 61 33.48 -3.55 -7.03
N ALA A 62 32.58 -4.13 -7.84
CA ALA A 62 32.87 -4.63 -9.18
C ALA A 62 32.74 -3.56 -10.30
N GLY A 63 32.53 -2.28 -9.95
CA GLY A 63 32.46 -1.17 -10.92
C GLY A 63 31.06 -0.87 -11.49
N PHE A 64 30.01 -1.57 -11.06
CA PHE A 64 28.64 -1.29 -11.48
C PHE A 64 27.98 -0.22 -10.60
N SER A 65 27.11 0.62 -11.18
CA SER A 65 26.41 1.67 -10.42
C SER A 65 25.19 1.16 -9.65
N ASP A 66 24.50 0.15 -10.18
CA ASP A 66 23.27 -0.48 -9.66
C ASP A 66 23.04 -1.84 -10.36
N ARG A 67 22.00 -2.59 -9.95
CA ARG A 67 21.56 -3.85 -10.58
C ARG A 67 20.02 -3.93 -10.63
N PRO A 68 19.41 -4.35 -11.74
CA PRO A 68 17.98 -4.66 -11.80
C PRO A 68 17.66 -6.02 -11.16
N PHE A 69 16.49 -6.11 -10.54
CA PHE A 69 15.92 -7.35 -10.00
C PHE A 69 14.38 -7.27 -9.97
N THR A 70 13.72 -8.40 -9.74
CA THR A 70 12.26 -8.48 -9.70
C THR A 70 11.77 -8.66 -8.27
N VAL A 71 10.61 -8.08 -7.95
CA VAL A 71 9.87 -8.35 -6.71
C VAL A 71 8.50 -8.90 -7.07
N MET A 72 8.25 -10.15 -6.72
CA MET A 72 7.02 -10.85 -7.13
C MET A 72 5.94 -10.71 -6.06
N ARG A 73 4.67 -10.92 -6.44
CA ARG A 73 3.55 -11.10 -5.50
C ARG A 73 3.43 -9.98 -4.47
N THR A 74 2.98 -8.81 -4.93
CA THR A 74 2.84 -7.62 -4.08
C THR A 74 1.40 -7.26 -3.71
N TRP A 75 0.40 -7.88 -4.35
CA TRP A 75 -1.03 -7.60 -4.21
C TRP A 75 -1.71 -8.54 -3.19
N ALA A 76 -1.26 -8.45 -1.94
CA ALA A 76 -1.74 -9.34 -0.88
C ALA A 76 -1.79 -8.61 0.47
N ASP A 77 -2.53 -7.50 0.53
CA ASP A 77 -2.99 -6.98 1.82
C ASP A 77 -4.25 -7.79 2.22
N PRO A 78 -4.34 -8.36 3.44
CA PRO A 78 -5.51 -9.10 3.88
C PRO A 78 -6.85 -8.34 3.72
N ARG A 79 -6.83 -7.01 3.84
CA ARG A 79 -8.02 -6.15 3.65
C ARG A 79 -8.57 -6.15 2.22
N MET A 80 -7.77 -6.56 1.23
CA MET A 80 -8.21 -6.73 -0.16
C MET A 80 -9.13 -7.94 -0.31
N VAL A 81 -8.96 -8.97 0.53
CA VAL A 81 -9.71 -10.23 0.46
C VAL A 81 -10.83 -10.24 1.50
N ASP A 82 -10.52 -9.82 2.73
CA ASP A 82 -11.44 -9.80 3.86
C ASP A 82 -12.04 -8.40 4.08
N PRO A 83 -13.33 -8.19 3.77
CA PRO A 83 -13.98 -6.89 3.99
C PRO A 83 -14.19 -6.58 5.48
N THR A 84 -14.06 -7.57 6.38
CA THR A 84 -14.32 -7.37 7.82
C THR A 84 -13.16 -6.70 8.55
N LEU A 85 -11.93 -6.76 8.02
CA LEU A 85 -10.74 -6.17 8.66
C LEU A 85 -10.73 -4.63 8.67
N GLU A 86 -11.56 -4.01 7.85
CA GLU A 86 -11.78 -2.55 7.85
C GLU A 86 -13.08 -2.27 7.08
N PRO A 87 -14.29 -2.40 7.66
CA PRO A 87 -15.52 -2.38 6.89
C PRO A 87 -15.80 -1.04 6.19
N THR A 88 -16.04 -1.07 4.88
CA THR A 88 -16.43 0.10 4.06
C THR A 88 -17.37 -0.31 2.93
N LYS A 89 -17.77 0.62 2.04
CA LYS A 89 -18.55 0.31 0.82
C LYS A 89 -17.75 -0.34 -0.31
N ARG A 90 -16.48 -0.71 -0.09
CA ARG A 90 -15.66 -1.34 -1.13
C ARG A 90 -16.23 -2.69 -1.55
N GLN A 91 -16.03 -3.03 -2.82
CA GLN A 91 -16.28 -4.38 -3.30
C GLN A 91 -15.35 -5.37 -2.57
N PRO A 92 -15.88 -6.44 -1.92
CA PRO A 92 -15.03 -7.48 -1.33
C PRO A 92 -14.18 -8.20 -2.38
N ASN A 93 -13.03 -8.74 -1.94
CA ASN A 93 -12.10 -9.49 -2.79
C ASN A 93 -11.67 -8.73 -4.06
N MET A 94 -11.28 -7.47 -3.88
CA MET A 94 -10.90 -6.55 -4.95
C MET A 94 -9.69 -5.70 -4.56
N CYS A 95 -8.82 -5.42 -5.53
CA CYS A 95 -7.78 -4.40 -5.48
C CYS A 95 -7.74 -3.59 -6.78
N TYR A 96 -6.86 -2.59 -6.88
CA TYR A 96 -6.71 -1.75 -8.08
C TYR A 96 -6.44 -2.53 -9.36
N ALA A 97 -5.72 -3.65 -9.24
CA ALA A 97 -5.37 -4.53 -10.34
C ALA A 97 -6.40 -5.66 -10.59
N GLY A 98 -7.58 -5.58 -9.96
CA GLY A 98 -8.66 -6.56 -10.07
C GLY A 98 -8.69 -7.56 -8.91
N VAL A 99 -9.05 -8.81 -9.19
CA VAL A 99 -9.15 -9.86 -8.17
C VAL A 99 -7.77 -10.14 -7.55
N PRO A 100 -7.58 -10.01 -6.22
CA PRO A 100 -6.28 -10.07 -5.56
C PRO A 100 -5.43 -11.30 -5.90
N VAL A 101 -6.00 -12.52 -5.93
CA VAL A 101 -5.23 -13.73 -6.28
C VAL A 101 -4.65 -13.68 -7.70
N LYS A 102 -5.41 -13.12 -8.66
CA LYS A 102 -4.97 -12.98 -10.05
C LYS A 102 -3.94 -11.87 -10.18
N ALA A 103 -4.19 -10.72 -9.55
CA ALA A 103 -3.25 -9.60 -9.52
C ALA A 103 -1.90 -10.01 -8.90
N ASN A 104 -1.94 -10.72 -7.77
CA ASN A 104 -0.76 -11.14 -7.02
C ASN A 104 0.09 -12.16 -7.79
N ARG A 105 -0.54 -13.06 -8.55
CA ARG A 105 0.14 -14.05 -9.42
C ARG A 105 0.45 -13.52 -10.82
N SER A 106 0.36 -12.21 -11.05
CA SER A 106 0.66 -11.57 -12.33
C SER A 106 2.01 -10.85 -12.33
N ALA A 107 2.46 -10.42 -13.52
CA ALA A 107 3.62 -9.55 -13.67
C ALA A 107 3.32 -8.07 -13.32
N HIS A 108 2.07 -7.70 -13.06
CA HIS A 108 1.64 -6.31 -12.77
C HIS A 108 1.78 -5.95 -11.29
N GLY A 109 2.79 -6.50 -10.61
CA GLY A 109 3.10 -6.15 -9.23
C GLY A 109 3.62 -4.73 -9.10
N ILE A 110 3.30 -4.06 -8.00
CA ILE A 110 3.97 -2.84 -7.59
C ILE A 110 5.44 -3.20 -7.30
N ALA A 111 6.38 -2.43 -7.85
CA ALA A 111 7.82 -2.73 -7.77
C ALA A 111 8.26 -4.02 -8.49
N ALA A 112 7.43 -4.59 -9.38
CA ALA A 112 7.76 -5.84 -10.07
C ALA A 112 9.08 -5.76 -10.85
N ALA A 113 9.35 -4.64 -11.51
CA ALA A 113 10.67 -4.30 -12.05
C ALA A 113 11.33 -3.25 -11.14
N CYS A 114 12.46 -3.60 -10.54
CA CYS A 114 13.13 -2.79 -9.54
C CYS A 114 14.64 -2.73 -9.80
N THR A 115 15.31 -1.74 -9.19
CA THR A 115 16.77 -1.74 -9.01
C THR A 115 17.08 -1.70 -7.52
N LEU A 116 18.32 -2.01 -7.13
CA LEU A 116 18.71 -1.99 -5.72
C LEU A 116 18.50 -0.60 -5.11
N ARG A 117 18.86 0.47 -5.84
CA ARG A 117 18.63 1.85 -5.38
C ARG A 117 17.14 2.19 -5.31
N ASN A 118 16.34 1.76 -6.29
CA ASN A 118 14.89 1.97 -6.26
C ASN A 118 14.27 1.30 -5.03
N TRP A 119 14.65 0.06 -4.73
CA TRP A 119 14.20 -0.64 -3.53
C TRP A 119 14.55 0.13 -2.26
N LEU A 120 15.82 0.48 -2.09
CA LEU A 120 16.30 1.16 -0.89
C LEU A 120 15.75 2.58 -0.73
N GLY A 121 15.45 3.26 -1.84
CA GLY A 121 14.94 4.63 -1.84
C GLY A 121 13.42 4.73 -1.71
N MET A 122 12.67 3.75 -2.22
CA MET A 122 11.21 3.82 -2.38
C MET A 122 10.42 2.74 -1.64
N TRP A 123 10.91 1.49 -1.58
CA TRP A 123 10.09 0.33 -1.17
C TRP A 123 10.49 -0.29 0.17
N SER A 124 11.73 -0.05 0.62
CA SER A 124 12.19 -0.51 1.92
C SER A 124 11.48 0.22 3.06
N LEU A 125 10.87 -0.52 3.98
CA LEU A 125 10.26 0.04 5.18
C LEU A 125 11.30 0.66 6.14
N ARG A 126 12.57 0.23 6.04
CA ARG A 126 13.66 0.71 6.89
C ARG A 126 14.41 1.91 6.30
N THR A 127 14.64 1.94 4.99
CA THR A 127 15.57 2.93 4.39
C THR A 127 14.89 3.96 3.49
N ALA A 128 13.69 3.68 2.96
CA ALA A 128 13.05 4.56 2.01
C ALA A 128 12.76 5.93 2.60
N GLN A 129 13.02 6.99 1.82
CA GLN A 129 12.70 8.37 2.19
C GLN A 129 11.30 8.79 1.74
N THR A 130 10.65 7.96 0.93
CA THR A 130 9.27 8.12 0.45
C THR A 130 8.25 7.67 1.50
N ARG A 131 8.41 8.11 2.74
CA ARG A 131 7.45 7.89 3.83
C ARG A 131 6.73 9.19 4.12
N ALA A 132 5.40 9.17 4.13
CA ALA A 132 4.61 10.40 4.21
C ALA A 132 4.73 11.10 5.57
N GLU A 133 4.63 10.37 6.69
CA GLU A 133 4.49 10.93 8.04
C GLU A 133 5.54 12.00 8.41
N PRO A 134 6.87 11.79 8.22
CA PRO A 134 7.86 12.82 8.54
C PRO A 134 7.73 14.11 7.70
N HIS A 135 7.23 14.01 6.48
CA HIS A 135 7.04 15.15 5.60
C HIS A 135 5.70 15.85 5.86
N LEU A 136 4.63 15.09 6.15
CA LEU A 136 3.33 15.62 6.56
C LEU A 136 3.43 16.46 7.84
N ALA A 137 4.30 16.07 8.77
CA ALA A 137 4.59 16.82 10.00
C ALA A 137 5.26 18.19 9.75
N ARG A 138 5.63 18.51 8.51
CA ARG A 138 6.20 19.82 8.11
C ARG A 138 5.19 20.69 7.39
N ILE A 139 4.00 20.16 7.07
CA ILE A 139 2.96 20.87 6.33
C ILE A 139 2.04 21.56 7.33
N THR A 140 2.19 22.88 7.46
CA THR A 140 1.41 23.72 8.38
C THR A 140 0.33 24.55 7.69
N CYS A 141 0.33 24.62 6.35
CA CYS A 141 -0.71 25.32 5.61
C CYS A 141 -2.07 24.61 5.75
N PRO A 142 -3.20 25.29 5.51
CA PRO A 142 -4.50 24.63 5.53
C PRO A 142 -4.54 23.40 4.63
N ALA A 143 -5.17 22.32 5.10
CA ALA A 143 -5.17 21.03 4.39
C ALA A 143 -6.55 20.36 4.35
N LEU A 144 -6.88 19.78 3.20
CA LEU A 144 -8.09 18.97 3.01
C LEU A 144 -7.68 17.55 2.61
N VAL A 145 -8.11 16.56 3.36
CA VAL A 145 -7.95 15.14 3.06
C VAL A 145 -9.31 14.57 2.65
N ILE A 146 -9.41 14.03 1.45
CA ILE A 146 -10.63 13.41 0.93
C ILE A 146 -10.33 11.93 0.68
N ASN A 147 -11.08 11.06 1.34
CA ASN A 147 -11.04 9.62 1.10
C ASN A 147 -12.20 9.18 0.19
N ALA A 148 -12.00 8.12 -0.59
CA ALA A 148 -13.06 7.41 -1.28
C ALA A 148 -13.48 6.19 -0.43
N ASP A 149 -14.75 6.10 -0.02
CA ASP A 149 -15.21 5.05 0.91
C ASP A 149 -15.16 3.63 0.29
N GLY A 150 -15.38 3.54 -1.02
CA GLY A 150 -15.35 2.32 -1.81
C GLY A 150 -13.97 1.97 -2.39
N ASP A 151 -12.90 2.64 -1.95
CA ASP A 151 -11.54 2.40 -2.41
C ASP A 151 -11.05 0.97 -2.06
N THR A 152 -10.37 0.34 -3.01
CA THR A 152 -9.94 -1.07 -2.95
C THR A 152 -8.43 -1.23 -2.69
N GLY A 153 -7.73 -0.17 -2.30
CA GLY A 153 -6.31 -0.26 -1.93
C GLY A 153 -5.77 0.87 -1.04
N VAL A 154 -6.56 1.91 -0.77
CA VAL A 154 -6.28 2.99 0.18
C VAL A 154 -7.51 3.05 1.07
N TYR A 155 -7.31 2.79 2.35
CA TYR A 155 -8.43 2.57 3.26
C TYR A 155 -8.66 3.80 4.16
N PRO A 156 -9.84 3.95 4.80
CA PRO A 156 -10.11 5.08 5.68
C PRO A 156 -9.05 5.31 6.76
N SER A 157 -8.47 4.23 7.31
CA SER A 157 -7.36 4.31 8.27
C SER A 157 -6.09 4.93 7.67
N ASP A 158 -5.80 4.73 6.38
CA ASP A 158 -4.67 5.37 5.71
C ASP A 158 -4.92 6.88 5.55
N ALA A 159 -6.15 7.28 5.19
CA ALA A 159 -6.54 8.69 5.13
C ALA A 159 -6.53 9.36 6.52
N GLN A 160 -6.99 8.66 7.56
CA GLN A 160 -6.93 9.14 8.94
C GLN A 160 -5.48 9.35 9.39
N ARG A 161 -4.58 8.40 9.09
CA ARG A 161 -3.14 8.54 9.41
C ARG A 161 -2.51 9.74 8.71
N ILE A 162 -2.87 10.01 7.44
CA ILE A 162 -2.42 11.22 6.74
C ILE A 162 -2.93 12.47 7.45
N TYR A 163 -4.23 12.51 7.78
CA TYR A 163 -4.84 13.62 8.48
C TYR A 163 -4.17 13.89 9.84
N ASP A 164 -3.93 12.85 10.64
CA ASP A 164 -3.32 12.96 11.95
C ASP A 164 -1.87 13.45 11.86
N ALA A 165 -1.11 12.98 10.87
CA ALA A 165 0.29 13.35 10.68
C ALA A 165 0.52 14.78 10.17
N LEU A 166 -0.50 15.44 9.60
CA LEU A 166 -0.39 16.85 9.18
C LEU A 166 -0.18 17.78 10.39
N ALA A 167 0.84 18.63 10.33
CA ALA A 167 1.10 19.66 11.35
C ALA A 167 0.15 20.87 11.26
N SER A 168 -0.67 20.94 10.21
CA SER A 168 -1.69 21.97 10.04
C SER A 168 -2.71 21.94 11.18
N THR A 169 -3.00 23.10 11.75
CA THR A 169 -4.10 23.30 12.71
C THR A 169 -5.43 23.56 12.01
N ASP A 170 -5.39 23.97 10.74
CA ASP A 170 -6.57 24.16 9.89
C ASP A 170 -6.67 23.03 8.87
N LYS A 171 -7.09 21.86 9.35
CA LYS A 171 -7.24 20.65 8.53
C LYS A 171 -8.65 20.11 8.57
N THR A 172 -9.07 19.49 7.48
CA THR A 172 -10.38 18.83 7.35
C THR A 172 -10.19 17.45 6.73
N LEU A 173 -10.87 16.45 7.28
CA LEU A 173 -11.00 15.11 6.70
C LEU A 173 -12.46 14.90 6.30
N CYS A 174 -12.70 14.39 5.09
CA CYS A 174 -14.02 13.94 4.67
C CYS A 174 -13.91 12.68 3.80
N SER A 175 -15.04 11.99 3.62
CA SER A 175 -15.17 10.82 2.78
C SER A 175 -16.25 11.05 1.74
N ILE A 176 -16.07 10.52 0.52
CA ILE A 176 -17.06 10.49 -0.55
C ILE A 176 -17.34 9.03 -0.87
N ASP A 177 -18.61 8.69 -1.08
CA ASP A 177 -19.01 7.36 -1.53
C ASP A 177 -18.62 7.14 -3.00
N SER A 178 -17.39 6.66 -3.23
CA SER A 178 -16.90 6.37 -4.56
C SER A 178 -15.75 5.36 -4.55
N ASP A 179 -15.32 4.95 -5.75
CA ASP A 179 -14.10 4.19 -5.97
C ASP A 179 -12.83 5.05 -5.90
N HIS A 180 -11.67 4.40 -5.99
CA HIS A 180 -10.34 5.02 -5.95
C HIS A 180 -10.15 6.21 -6.92
N TYR A 181 -10.76 6.15 -8.10
CA TYR A 181 -10.63 7.15 -9.16
C TYR A 181 -11.82 8.11 -9.22
N PHE A 182 -12.68 8.05 -8.20
CA PHE A 182 -13.94 8.78 -8.11
C PHE A 182 -14.82 8.60 -9.35
N THR A 183 -14.86 7.40 -9.97
CA THR A 183 -15.59 7.19 -11.23
C THR A 183 -17.08 6.92 -11.07
N THR A 184 -17.56 6.74 -9.84
CA THR A 184 -19.00 6.68 -9.55
C THR A 184 -19.72 7.93 -10.11
N PRO A 185 -20.88 7.79 -10.76
CA PRO A 185 -21.60 8.92 -11.33
C PRO A 185 -21.82 10.05 -10.31
N GLY A 186 -21.34 11.26 -10.64
CA GLY A 186 -21.46 12.44 -9.78
C GLY A 186 -20.31 12.66 -8.77
N ALA A 187 -19.50 11.63 -8.45
CA ALA A 187 -18.49 11.73 -7.40
C ALA A 187 -17.40 12.78 -7.70
N ARG A 188 -16.97 12.93 -8.96
CA ARG A 188 -16.01 14.00 -9.34
C ARG A 188 -16.59 15.40 -9.19
N SER A 189 -17.88 15.57 -9.50
CA SER A 189 -18.55 16.85 -9.31
C SER A 189 -18.68 17.18 -7.83
N GLU A 190 -19.08 16.20 -7.00
CA GLU A 190 -19.11 16.35 -5.54
C GLU A 190 -17.73 16.67 -4.97
N GLN A 191 -16.68 15.97 -5.43
CA GLN A 191 -15.30 16.23 -5.02
C GLN A 191 -14.87 17.66 -5.38
N ALA A 192 -15.14 18.10 -6.62
CA ALA A 192 -14.83 19.46 -7.06
C ALA A 192 -15.56 20.52 -6.24
N ASP A 193 -16.87 20.33 -6.00
CA ASP A 193 -17.68 21.22 -5.17
C ASP A 193 -17.19 21.27 -3.73
N THR A 194 -16.77 20.13 -3.18
CA THR A 194 -16.22 20.02 -1.81
C THR A 194 -14.93 20.83 -1.71
N ILE A 195 -14.02 20.67 -2.67
CA ILE A 195 -12.78 21.44 -2.74
C ILE A 195 -13.08 22.95 -2.88
N ALA A 196 -13.95 23.34 -3.81
CA ALA A 196 -14.30 24.74 -4.05
C ALA A 196 -14.92 25.42 -2.82
N LYS A 197 -15.89 24.77 -2.18
CA LYS A 197 -16.52 25.26 -0.94
C LYS A 197 -15.51 25.36 0.21
N TRP A 198 -14.57 24.42 0.30
CA TRP A 198 -13.55 24.44 1.33
C TRP A 198 -12.54 25.59 1.13
N ILE A 199 -12.16 25.87 -0.12
CA ILE A 199 -11.29 26.99 -0.50
C ILE A 199 -11.98 28.34 -0.22
N ALA A 200 -13.24 28.51 -0.66
CA ALA A 200 -13.97 29.78 -0.52
C ALA A 200 -14.17 30.23 0.94
N LYS A 201 -14.06 29.33 1.92
CA LYS A 201 -14.10 29.66 3.35
C LYS A 201 -12.82 30.32 3.87
N ARG A 202 -11.69 30.15 3.18
CA ARG A 202 -10.35 30.54 3.63
C ARG A 202 -9.74 31.66 2.80
N TRP A 203 -10.09 31.72 1.52
CA TRP A 203 -9.60 32.72 0.59
C TRP A 203 -10.80 33.36 -0.09
N ARG A 204 -10.97 34.66 0.16
CA ARG A 204 -11.96 35.53 -0.50
C ARG A 204 -11.23 36.56 -1.34
#